data_AF-A5PCI3-F1
#
_entry.id   AF-A5PCI3-F1
#
_cell.length_a   1.000
_cell.length_b   1.000
_cell.length_c   1.000
_cell.angle_alpha   90.00
_cell.angle_beta   90.00
_cell.angle_gamma   90.00
#
_symmetry.space_group_name_H-M   'P 1'
#
loop_
_entity.id
_entity.type
_entity.pdbx_description
1 polymer ?
#
loop_
_entity_poly.entity_id
_entity_poly.type
_entity_poly.pdbx_seq_one_letter_code
_entity_poly.pdbx_strand_id
1 'polypeptide(L)'
;MALSAVAIKAAKSRDKPYKLADRDGLYLEVSPTGARSWRMNYRYLGKQKTLTFGRWPAVGLADARKKCDAAREVLARGDDPGEQAKLERIAASVASASSFEAVAEEYLAKIEKEGRSSVTMKKKRWLIGFIDKSIGKRPISAISAPELLLTLRKMEKKGKYETARRLRSTCSQIFRYAIATGRAERDVTVDLRGALIVPKAVHRPAITDASKVGGLLRSIESFDGHPTTQIALKLVPHVFVRPGELRHAEWTEFDLDANVWTIPAEKTKMRRPHAIPLSRQTLEIIASIEHDADYSRFLFPSLRSVQRPMSENTINAALRRMGYA
;
A
#
# COMPACT_ATOMS: atom_id res chain seq x y z
N MET A 1 11.08 4.49 54.84
CA MET A 1 10.15 3.34 54.96
C MET A 1 9.69 2.97 53.56
N ALA A 2 9.73 1.69 53.18
CA ALA A 2 9.34 1.27 51.83
C ALA A 2 7.82 1.31 51.66
N LEU A 3 7.35 1.77 50.50
CA LEU A 3 5.92 1.89 50.21
C LEU A 3 5.30 0.49 49.99
N SER A 4 4.12 0.25 50.55
CA SER A 4 3.40 -1.03 50.41
C SER A 4 2.25 -0.93 49.40
N ALA A 5 1.89 -2.06 48.79
CA ALA A 5 0.75 -2.14 47.86
C ALA A 5 -0.59 -1.74 48.53
N VAL A 6 -0.73 -2.02 49.81
CA VAL A 6 -1.90 -1.65 50.63
C VAL A 6 -1.99 -0.13 50.80
N ALA A 7 -0.87 0.52 51.14
CA ALA A 7 -0.81 1.97 51.28
C ALA A 7 -1.12 2.70 49.96
N ILE A 8 -0.71 2.14 48.83
CA ILE A 8 -1.03 2.67 47.50
C ILE A 8 -2.54 2.58 47.24
N LYS A 9 -3.18 1.43 47.51
CA LYS A 9 -4.62 1.28 47.31
C LYS A 9 -5.43 2.23 48.20
N ALA A 10 -5.03 2.39 49.45
CA ALA A 10 -5.69 3.25 50.43
C ALA A 10 -5.52 4.78 50.19
N ALA A 11 -4.65 5.18 49.27
CA ALA A 11 -4.33 6.57 49.00
C ALA A 11 -5.49 7.35 48.35
N LYS A 12 -6.20 8.20 49.12
CA LYS A 12 -7.27 9.07 48.59
C LYS A 12 -6.73 10.41 48.10
N SER A 13 -7.42 11.03 47.14
CA SER A 13 -7.13 12.42 46.76
C SER A 13 -7.29 13.37 47.94
N ARG A 14 -6.56 14.48 47.89
CA ARG A 14 -6.60 15.59 48.85
C ARG A 14 -6.62 16.90 48.07
N ASP A 15 -6.93 18.01 48.74
CA ASP A 15 -6.99 19.33 48.10
C ASP A 15 -5.66 19.77 47.48
N LYS A 16 -4.53 19.27 48.01
CA LYS A 16 -3.19 19.54 47.48
C LYS A 16 -2.49 18.23 47.08
N PRO A 17 -1.68 18.24 46.00
CA PRO A 17 -0.84 17.10 45.65
C PRO A 17 0.05 16.69 46.82
N TYR A 18 0.16 15.39 47.07
CA TYR A 18 1.04 14.88 48.12
C TYR A 18 1.82 13.65 47.65
N LYS A 19 2.92 13.38 48.35
CA LYS A 19 3.88 12.32 48.01
C LYS A 19 3.77 11.17 48.98
N LEU A 20 3.66 9.96 48.45
CA LEU A 20 3.87 8.72 49.20
C LEU A 20 5.28 8.23 48.88
N ALA A 21 6.21 8.50 49.80
CA ALA A 21 7.62 8.15 49.62
C ALA A 21 7.81 6.63 49.59
N ASP A 22 8.66 6.18 48.68
CA ASP A 22 9.30 4.86 48.70
C ASP A 22 10.82 5.06 48.92
N ARG A 23 11.63 4.06 48.58
CA ARG A 23 13.09 4.11 48.65
C ARG A 23 13.72 4.97 47.55
N ASP A 24 14.97 5.38 47.76
CA ASP A 24 15.86 5.84 46.70
C ASP A 24 15.38 7.08 45.92
N GLY A 25 14.58 7.94 46.57
CA GLY A 25 14.00 9.12 45.95
C GLY A 25 12.77 8.83 45.08
N LEU A 26 12.36 7.57 44.94
CA LEU A 26 11.09 7.16 44.33
C LEU A 26 9.92 7.51 45.25
N TYR A 27 8.83 7.99 44.66
CA TYR A 27 7.58 8.24 45.35
C TYR A 27 6.39 8.14 44.38
N LEU A 28 5.21 7.90 44.94
CA LEU A 28 3.95 8.06 44.22
C LEU A 28 3.38 9.45 44.50
N GLU A 29 3.24 10.27 43.47
CA GLU A 29 2.52 11.53 43.58
C GLU A 29 1.03 11.29 43.35
N VAL A 30 0.21 11.69 44.32
CA VAL A 30 -1.26 11.65 44.24
C VAL A 30 -1.75 13.07 44.00
N SER A 31 -2.39 13.28 42.86
CA SER A 31 -2.99 14.57 42.50
C SER A 31 -4.37 14.77 43.13
N PRO A 32 -4.87 16.01 43.23
CA PRO A 32 -6.23 16.30 43.72
C PRO A 32 -7.33 15.63 42.90
N THR A 33 -7.10 15.37 41.61
CA THR A 33 -8.03 14.64 40.74
C THR A 33 -8.02 13.13 40.96
N GLY A 34 -7.19 12.63 41.88
CA GLY A 34 -7.03 11.21 42.16
C GLY A 34 -6.07 10.48 41.22
N ALA A 35 -5.55 11.14 40.18
CA ALA A 35 -4.52 10.55 39.32
C ALA A 35 -3.22 10.35 40.10
N ARG A 36 -2.60 9.19 39.94
CA ARG A 36 -1.39 8.77 40.67
C ARG A 36 -0.25 8.51 39.70
N SER A 37 0.91 9.12 39.93
CA SER A 37 2.08 8.99 39.05
C SER A 37 3.35 8.65 39.81
N TRP A 38 4.11 7.69 39.28
CA TRP A 38 5.40 7.30 39.83
C TRP A 38 6.46 8.31 39.42
N ARG A 39 7.20 8.84 40.40
CA ARG A 39 8.23 9.84 40.19
C ARG A 39 9.46 9.55 41.03
N MET A 40 10.63 9.95 40.54
CA MET A 40 11.89 9.92 41.29
C MET A 40 12.48 11.31 41.34
N ASN A 41 12.78 11.78 42.54
CA ASN A 41 13.62 12.96 42.73
C ASN A 41 15.09 12.55 42.78
N TYR A 42 15.93 13.24 42.02
CA TYR A 42 17.37 13.00 41.96
C TYR A 42 18.12 14.32 41.85
N ARG A 43 19.45 14.27 42.01
CA ARG A 43 20.34 15.40 41.75
C ARG A 43 21.29 15.05 40.63
N TYR A 44 21.52 16.02 39.74
CA TYR A 44 22.50 15.93 38.68
C TYR A 44 23.19 17.29 38.53
N LEU A 45 24.51 17.31 38.57
CA LEU A 45 25.35 18.53 38.55
C LEU A 45 24.84 19.63 39.52
N GLY A 46 24.58 19.25 40.77
CA GLY A 46 24.11 20.16 41.83
C GLY A 46 22.64 20.61 41.73
N LYS A 47 21.93 20.29 40.65
CA LYS A 47 20.52 20.66 40.45
C LYS A 47 19.58 19.51 40.82
N GLN A 48 18.51 19.81 41.55
CA GLN A 48 17.44 18.84 41.83
C GLN A 48 16.51 18.71 40.62
N LYS A 49 16.26 17.48 40.18
CA LYS A 49 15.40 17.13 39.04
C LYS A 49 14.41 16.04 39.43
N THR A 50 13.33 15.92 38.65
CA THR A 50 12.28 14.91 38.83
C THR A 50 12.06 14.12 37.55
N LEU A 51 12.12 12.79 37.63
CA LEU A 51 11.81 11.87 36.55
C LEU A 51 10.45 11.22 36.79
N THR A 52 9.66 10.98 35.73
CA THR A 52 8.33 10.35 35.83
C THR A 52 8.31 9.02 35.08
N PHE A 53 7.86 7.94 35.74
CA PHE A 53 7.93 6.56 35.21
C PHE A 53 6.60 6.03 34.62
N GLY A 54 5.51 6.76 34.85
CA GLY A 54 4.17 6.42 34.38
C GLY A 54 3.09 6.55 35.46
N ARG A 55 1.84 6.30 35.08
CA ARG A 55 0.68 6.35 35.99
C ARG A 55 0.37 4.99 36.59
N TRP A 56 -0.08 4.97 37.83
CA TRP A 56 -0.72 3.79 38.42
C TRP A 56 -2.19 3.73 37.98
N PRO A 57 -2.78 2.54 37.70
CA PRO A 57 -2.22 1.20 37.88
C PRO A 57 -1.41 0.65 36.69
N ALA A 58 -1.31 1.38 35.56
CA ALA A 58 -0.62 0.91 34.35
C ALA A 58 0.86 0.56 34.59
N VAL A 59 1.51 1.25 35.53
CA VAL A 59 2.83 0.88 36.07
C VAL A 59 2.65 0.47 37.53
N GLY A 60 2.95 -0.80 37.83
CA GLY A 60 2.90 -1.34 39.19
C GLY A 60 4.09 -0.89 40.04
N LEU A 61 4.02 -1.13 41.35
CA LEU A 61 5.12 -0.79 42.29
C LEU A 61 6.43 -1.49 41.92
N ALA A 62 6.36 -2.77 41.52
CA ALA A 62 7.55 -3.53 41.12
C ALA A 62 8.21 -2.94 39.86
N ASP A 63 7.43 -2.58 38.85
CA ASP A 63 7.96 -1.95 37.63
C ASP A 63 8.49 -0.54 37.89
N ALA A 64 7.83 0.22 38.77
CA ALA A 64 8.32 1.52 39.20
C ALA A 64 9.69 1.42 39.90
N ARG A 65 9.91 0.39 40.73
CA ARG A 65 11.20 0.09 41.36
C ARG A 65 12.25 -0.29 40.32
N LYS A 66 11.95 -1.21 39.39
CA LYS A 66 12.87 -1.56 38.29
C LYS A 66 13.29 -0.34 37.46
N LYS A 67 12.34 0.54 37.13
CA LYS A 67 12.63 1.79 36.40
C LYS A 67 13.45 2.77 37.22
N CYS A 68 13.25 2.82 38.55
CA CYS A 68 14.08 3.60 39.46
C CYS A 68 15.52 3.09 39.48
N ASP A 69 15.71 1.78 39.62
CA ASP A 69 17.01 1.14 39.67
C ASP A 69 17.78 1.41 38.36
N ALA A 70 17.14 1.24 37.19
CA ALA A 70 17.72 1.57 35.90
C ALA A 70 18.11 3.06 35.76
N ALA A 71 17.27 3.98 36.24
CA ALA A 71 17.59 5.41 36.23
C ALA A 71 18.78 5.76 37.16
N ARG A 72 18.96 5.00 38.25
CA ARG A 72 20.11 5.16 39.14
C ARG A 72 21.40 4.62 38.54
N GLU A 73 21.35 3.55 37.75
CA GLU A 73 22.52 3.07 37.01
C GLU A 73 23.03 4.12 36.02
N VAL A 74 22.12 4.85 35.35
CA VAL A 74 22.46 5.98 34.48
C VAL A 74 23.15 7.09 35.28
N LEU A 75 22.61 7.46 36.44
CA LEU A 75 23.23 8.46 37.33
C LEU A 75 24.62 8.02 37.82
N ALA A 76 24.79 6.74 38.13
CA ALA A 76 26.06 6.18 38.59
C ALA A 76 27.16 6.24 37.52
N ARG A 77 26.78 6.23 36.23
CA ARG A 77 27.69 6.45 35.10
C ARG A 77 28.01 7.92 34.82
N GLY A 78 27.40 8.85 35.57
CA GLY A 78 27.61 10.29 35.39
C GLY A 78 26.70 10.94 34.34
N ASP A 79 25.66 10.24 33.88
CA ASP A 79 24.70 10.75 32.89
C ASP A 79 23.40 11.25 33.56
N ASP A 80 22.62 12.06 32.85
CA ASP A 80 21.30 12.52 33.28
C ASP A 80 20.17 11.61 32.74
N PRO A 81 19.46 10.85 33.59
CA PRO A 81 18.35 9.99 33.16
C PRO A 81 17.19 10.73 32.50
N GLY A 82 16.97 11.99 32.89
CA GLY A 82 15.92 12.83 32.31
C GLY A 82 16.24 13.26 30.89
N GLU A 83 17.49 13.64 30.62
CA GLU A 83 17.95 13.95 29.26
C GLU A 83 18.05 12.69 28.41
N GLN A 84 18.52 11.56 28.96
CA GLN A 84 18.53 10.29 28.22
C GLN A 84 17.11 9.87 27.79
N ALA A 85 16.14 9.89 28.71
CA ALA A 85 14.75 9.57 28.39
C ALA A 85 14.11 10.54 27.38
N LYS A 86 14.55 11.81 27.38
CA LYS A 86 14.12 12.82 26.42
C LYS A 86 14.74 12.58 25.04
N LEU A 87 16.04 12.28 24.97
CA LEU A 87 16.75 11.93 23.74
C LEU A 87 16.18 10.65 23.12
N GLU A 88 15.89 9.62 23.93
CA GLU A 88 15.23 8.40 23.47
C GLU A 88 13.82 8.69 22.92
N ARG A 89 13.06 9.59 23.54
CA ARG A 89 11.74 10.01 23.04
C ARG A 89 11.84 10.81 21.73
N ILE A 90 12.82 11.72 21.61
CA ILE A 90 13.07 12.50 20.39
C ILE A 90 13.53 11.55 19.28
N ALA A 91 14.48 10.66 19.56
CA ALA A 91 14.93 9.63 18.64
C ALA A 91 13.77 8.75 18.19
N ALA A 92 12.88 8.32 19.11
CA ALA A 92 11.67 7.57 18.77
C ALA A 92 10.68 8.36 17.89
N SER A 93 10.57 9.69 18.07
CA SER A 93 9.73 10.55 17.24
C SER A 93 10.29 10.73 15.82
N VAL A 94 11.59 11.01 15.70
CA VAL A 94 12.30 11.10 14.41
C VAL A 94 12.31 9.74 13.69
N ALA A 95 12.46 8.66 14.46
CA ALA A 95 12.33 7.28 14.00
C ALA A 95 10.92 6.94 13.51
N SER A 96 9.87 7.46 14.15
CA SER A 96 8.47 7.30 13.72
C SER A 96 8.21 7.98 12.37
N ALA A 97 8.75 9.20 12.19
CA ALA A 97 8.76 9.89 10.89
C ALA A 97 9.62 9.19 9.82
N SER A 98 10.50 8.28 10.24
CA SER A 98 11.36 7.44 9.39
C SER A 98 10.91 5.98 9.34
N SER A 99 9.68 5.68 9.79
CA SER A 99 9.15 4.32 9.75
C SER A 99 8.93 3.85 8.31
N PHE A 100 8.99 2.53 8.07
CA PHE A 100 8.77 2.00 6.71
C PHE A 100 7.41 2.42 6.14
N GLU A 101 6.36 2.42 6.97
CA GLU A 101 5.02 2.83 6.55
C GLU A 101 4.95 4.31 6.16
N ALA A 102 5.54 5.20 6.98
CA ALA A 102 5.62 6.63 6.67
C ALA A 102 6.39 6.90 5.38
N VAL A 103 7.55 6.26 5.20
CA VAL A 103 8.37 6.41 3.99
C VAL A 103 7.66 5.82 2.77
N ALA A 104 6.94 4.69 2.93
CA ALA A 104 6.17 4.09 1.85
C ALA A 104 5.03 5.00 1.40
N GLU A 105 4.30 5.62 2.34
CA GLU A 105 3.23 6.58 2.04
C GLU A 105 3.77 7.82 1.33
N GLU A 106 4.87 8.39 1.83
CA GLU A 106 5.56 9.52 1.20
C GLU A 106 6.00 9.19 -0.24
N TYR A 107 6.62 8.02 -0.44
CA TYR A 107 7.03 7.54 -1.76
C TYR A 107 5.83 7.37 -2.70
N LEU A 108 4.73 6.79 -2.21
CA LEU A 108 3.51 6.61 -3.00
C LEU A 108 2.90 7.97 -3.40
N ALA A 109 2.82 8.92 -2.48
CA ALA A 109 2.33 10.26 -2.77
C ALA A 109 3.20 10.98 -3.82
N LYS A 110 4.53 10.82 -3.74
CA LYS A 110 5.46 11.35 -4.74
C LYS A 110 5.17 10.78 -6.13
N ILE A 111 5.15 9.46 -6.30
CA ILE A 111 4.97 8.87 -7.64
C ILE A 111 3.56 9.09 -8.19
N GLU A 112 2.56 9.31 -7.32
CA GLU A 112 1.22 9.73 -7.73
C GLU A 112 1.24 11.12 -8.35
N LYS A 113 1.93 12.08 -7.71
CA LYS A 113 2.15 13.43 -8.26
C LYS A 113 2.97 13.42 -9.57
N GLU A 114 3.86 12.45 -9.75
CA GLU A 114 4.60 12.23 -11.01
C GLU A 114 3.74 11.64 -12.14
N GLY A 115 2.42 11.50 -11.94
CA GLY A 115 1.49 11.04 -12.97
C GLY A 115 1.53 9.52 -13.17
N ARG A 116 1.88 8.74 -12.14
CA ARG A 116 1.74 7.28 -12.19
C ARG A 116 0.26 6.91 -12.25
N SER A 117 -0.09 5.96 -13.13
CA SER A 117 -1.51 5.59 -13.33
C SER A 117 -2.19 5.09 -12.06
N SER A 118 -3.46 5.46 -11.88
CA SER A 118 -4.31 5.06 -10.74
C SER A 118 -4.37 3.54 -10.53
N VAL A 119 -4.42 2.76 -11.62
CA VAL A 119 -4.37 1.29 -11.58
C VAL A 119 -3.06 0.78 -10.98
N THR A 120 -1.94 1.42 -11.32
CA THR A 120 -0.63 1.07 -10.75
C THR A 120 -0.55 1.47 -9.29
N MET A 121 -1.07 2.63 -8.93
CA MET A 121 -1.14 3.10 -7.54
C MET A 121 -1.96 2.16 -6.66
N LYS A 122 -3.15 1.73 -7.13
CA LYS A 122 -3.99 0.75 -6.43
C LYS A 122 -3.24 -0.56 -6.19
N LYS A 123 -2.53 -1.08 -7.20
CA LYS A 123 -1.71 -2.31 -7.08
C LYS A 123 -0.58 -2.14 -6.07
N LYS A 124 0.11 -1.00 -6.06
CA LYS A 124 1.21 -0.72 -5.12
C LYS A 124 0.70 -0.60 -3.68
N ARG A 125 -0.37 0.16 -3.44
CA ARG A 125 -1.01 0.27 -2.12
C ARG A 125 -1.46 -1.12 -1.61
N TRP A 126 -2.09 -1.91 -2.47
CA TRP A 126 -2.48 -3.29 -2.15
C TRP A 126 -1.27 -4.18 -1.81
N LEU A 127 -0.17 -4.09 -2.55
CA LEU A 127 1.06 -4.82 -2.25
C LEU A 127 1.63 -4.42 -0.88
N ILE A 128 1.75 -3.13 -0.61
CA ILE A 128 2.30 -2.61 0.66
C ILE A 128 1.42 -3.01 1.85
N GLY A 129 0.10 -3.17 1.64
CA GLY A 129 -0.81 -3.70 2.67
C GLY A 129 -0.50 -5.12 3.15
N PHE A 130 0.39 -5.87 2.48
CA PHE A 130 0.89 -7.16 2.97
C PHE A 130 2.07 -7.05 3.95
N ILE A 131 2.64 -5.86 4.14
CA ILE A 131 3.68 -5.62 5.13
C ILE A 131 3.06 -5.68 6.52
N ASP A 132 3.63 -6.54 7.37
CA ASP A 132 3.16 -6.69 8.74
C ASP A 132 3.39 -5.40 9.55
N LYS A 133 2.50 -5.10 10.51
CA LYS A 133 2.62 -3.92 11.39
C LYS A 133 3.96 -3.86 12.13
N SER A 134 4.57 -5.01 12.43
CA SER A 134 5.87 -5.09 13.08
C SER A 134 7.02 -4.58 12.20
N ILE A 135 6.91 -4.68 10.88
CA ILE A 135 7.86 -4.06 9.94
C ILE A 135 7.44 -2.63 9.65
N GLY A 136 6.16 -2.39 9.38
CA GLY A 136 5.64 -1.06 9.00
C GLY A 136 5.99 0.05 10.00
N LYS A 137 5.87 -0.23 11.30
CA LYS A 137 6.15 0.76 12.37
C LYS A 137 7.63 0.93 12.72
N ARG A 138 8.52 0.09 12.18
CA ARG A 138 9.94 0.17 12.51
C ARG A 138 10.66 1.18 11.63
N PRO A 139 11.74 1.81 12.14
CA PRO A 139 12.59 2.68 11.34
C PRO A 139 13.11 1.92 10.12
N ILE A 140 13.00 2.51 8.93
CA ILE A 140 13.37 1.81 7.70
C ILE A 140 14.85 1.39 7.68
N SER A 141 15.72 2.18 8.31
CA SER A 141 17.14 1.87 8.49
C SER A 141 17.41 0.65 9.37
N ALA A 142 16.48 0.28 10.25
CA ALA A 142 16.65 -0.82 11.20
C ALA A 142 16.07 -2.16 10.70
N ILE A 143 15.45 -2.19 9.52
CA ILE A 143 14.85 -3.41 8.97
C ILE A 143 15.93 -4.25 8.29
N SER A 144 16.05 -5.51 8.72
CA SER A 144 17.02 -6.45 8.14
C SER A 144 16.43 -7.27 6.99
N ALA A 145 17.30 -7.83 6.13
CA ALA A 145 16.89 -8.71 5.04
C ALA A 145 16.15 -9.98 5.52
N PRO A 146 16.61 -10.70 6.57
CA PRO A 146 15.90 -11.88 7.08
C PRO A 146 14.49 -11.56 7.59
N GLU A 147 14.31 -10.42 8.27
CA GLU A 147 12.99 -10.00 8.76
C GLU A 147 12.02 -9.75 7.61
N LEU A 148 12.46 -9.02 6.57
CA LEU A 148 11.64 -8.79 5.38
C LEU A 148 11.33 -10.12 4.64
N LEU A 149 12.29 -11.03 4.57
CA LEU A 149 12.11 -12.35 3.95
C LEU A 149 11.00 -13.15 4.64
N LEU A 150 10.88 -13.09 5.97
CA LEU A 150 9.79 -13.75 6.70
C LEU A 150 8.42 -13.28 6.22
N THR A 151 8.24 -11.97 6.01
CA THR A 151 6.99 -11.41 5.47
C THR A 151 6.75 -11.85 4.03
N LEU A 152 7.78 -11.88 3.18
CA LEU A 152 7.66 -12.35 1.79
C LEU A 152 7.29 -13.84 1.72
N ARG A 153 7.91 -14.68 2.56
CA ARG A 153 7.63 -16.13 2.64
C ARG A 153 6.22 -16.45 3.09
N LYS A 154 5.56 -15.58 3.86
CA LYS A 154 4.12 -15.73 4.18
C LYS A 154 3.25 -15.74 2.92
N MET A 155 3.64 -15.03 1.87
CA MET A 155 2.93 -15.05 0.58
C MET A 155 3.22 -16.33 -0.21
N GLU A 156 4.45 -16.82 -0.18
CA GLU A 156 4.83 -18.09 -0.83
C GLU A 156 4.12 -19.29 -0.20
N LYS A 157 4.00 -19.32 1.14
CA LYS A 157 3.22 -20.35 1.85
C LYS A 157 1.74 -20.39 1.43
N LYS A 158 1.22 -19.30 0.84
CA LYS A 158 -0.14 -19.21 0.29
C LYS A 158 -0.19 -19.48 -1.23
N GLY A 159 0.91 -19.96 -1.83
CA GLY A 159 1.03 -20.17 -3.27
C GLY A 159 1.12 -18.88 -4.11
N LYS A 160 1.31 -17.70 -3.49
CA LYS A 160 1.29 -16.40 -4.17
C LYS A 160 2.69 -15.91 -4.53
N TYR A 161 3.42 -16.69 -5.34
CA TYR A 161 4.82 -16.42 -5.68
C TYR A 161 5.03 -15.09 -6.41
N GLU A 162 4.21 -14.79 -7.43
CA GLU A 162 4.30 -13.51 -8.16
C GLU A 162 4.00 -12.29 -7.27
N THR A 163 3.07 -12.44 -6.32
CA THR A 163 2.79 -11.39 -5.34
C THR A 163 3.99 -11.15 -4.43
N ALA A 164 4.65 -12.19 -3.95
CA ALA A 164 5.87 -12.08 -3.14
C ALA A 164 6.98 -11.32 -3.90
N ARG A 165 7.22 -11.68 -5.17
CA ARG A 165 8.21 -11.04 -6.03
C ARG A 165 7.90 -9.56 -6.29
N ARG A 166 6.64 -9.24 -6.57
CA ARG A 166 6.18 -7.85 -6.78
C ARG A 166 6.24 -7.02 -5.51
N LEU A 167 5.93 -7.62 -4.36
CA LEU A 167 6.08 -6.99 -3.05
C LEU A 167 7.56 -6.65 -2.79
N ARG A 168 8.47 -7.61 -2.95
CA ARG A 168 9.93 -7.37 -2.84
C ARG A 168 10.40 -6.22 -3.73
N SER A 169 9.97 -6.20 -5.00
CA SER A 169 10.30 -5.12 -5.94
C SER A 169 9.74 -3.76 -5.52
N THR A 170 8.55 -3.75 -4.89
CA THR A 170 7.95 -2.53 -4.35
C THR A 170 8.70 -2.05 -3.10
N CYS A 171 9.07 -2.95 -2.19
CA CYS A 171 9.93 -2.64 -1.04
C CYS A 171 11.27 -2.07 -1.48
N SER A 172 11.93 -2.65 -2.51
CA SER A 172 13.18 -2.12 -3.06
C SER A 172 13.06 -0.66 -3.49
N GLN A 173 11.95 -0.28 -4.12
CA GLN A 173 11.71 1.11 -4.53
C GLN A 173 11.58 2.05 -3.32
N ILE A 174 10.91 1.59 -2.26
CA ILE A 174 10.75 2.34 -1.01
C ILE A 174 12.10 2.49 -0.30
N PHE A 175 12.90 1.43 -0.20
CA PHE A 175 14.26 1.50 0.37
C PHE A 175 15.16 2.44 -0.44
N ARG A 176 15.13 2.38 -1.78
CA ARG A 176 15.88 3.33 -2.61
C ARG A 176 15.43 4.78 -2.42
N TYR A 177 14.14 5.00 -2.21
CA TYR A 177 13.63 6.34 -1.86
C TYR A 177 14.12 6.79 -0.47
N ALA A 178 14.14 5.89 0.51
CA ALA A 178 14.70 6.17 1.83
C ALA A 178 16.18 6.55 1.76
N ILE A 179 16.97 5.85 0.93
CA ILE A 179 18.38 6.18 0.71
C ILE A 179 18.51 7.58 0.11
N ALA A 180 17.76 7.87 -0.97
CA ALA A 180 17.80 9.17 -1.63
C ALA A 180 17.36 10.33 -0.70
N THR A 181 16.60 10.05 0.36
CA THR A 181 16.16 11.03 1.36
C THR A 181 16.95 10.98 2.67
N GLY A 182 18.05 10.22 2.72
CA GLY A 182 18.95 10.16 3.89
C GLY A 182 18.39 9.38 5.10
N ARG A 183 17.34 8.57 4.92
CA ARG A 183 16.65 7.82 5.99
C ARG A 183 17.08 6.35 6.08
N ALA A 184 17.86 5.88 5.12
CA ALA A 184 18.48 4.56 5.13
C ALA A 184 19.82 4.62 4.39
N GLU A 185 20.75 3.74 4.73
CA GLU A 185 22.05 3.64 4.03
C GLU A 185 22.04 2.58 2.93
N ARG A 186 21.12 1.60 3.00
CA ARG A 186 21.13 0.43 2.14
C ARG A 186 19.74 -0.14 1.82
N ASP A 187 19.59 -0.65 0.60
CA ASP A 187 18.44 -1.46 0.18
C ASP A 187 18.67 -2.94 0.52
N VAL A 188 18.07 -3.39 1.63
CA VAL A 188 18.17 -4.78 2.10
C VAL A 188 17.46 -5.79 1.18
N THR A 189 16.61 -5.33 0.26
CA THR A 189 15.89 -6.22 -0.65
C THR A 189 16.76 -6.80 -1.77
N VAL A 190 17.96 -6.25 -1.96
CA VAL A 190 18.95 -6.72 -2.93
C VAL A 190 19.44 -8.12 -2.55
N ASP A 191 19.65 -8.38 -1.26
CA ASP A 191 20.09 -9.70 -0.74
C ASP A 191 19.01 -10.77 -0.86
N LEU A 192 17.77 -10.36 -1.10
CA LEU A 192 16.63 -11.26 -1.27
C LEU A 192 16.41 -11.68 -2.73
N ARG A 193 17.32 -11.30 -3.65
CA ARG A 193 17.32 -11.86 -5.01
C ARG A 193 17.64 -13.35 -4.94
N GLY A 194 16.85 -14.17 -5.62
CA GLY A 194 17.00 -15.63 -5.58
C GLY A 194 16.44 -16.31 -4.32
N ALA A 195 16.16 -15.55 -3.25
CA ALA A 195 15.61 -16.11 -2.01
C ALA A 195 14.12 -16.52 -2.09
N LEU A 196 13.41 -16.01 -3.11
CA LEU A 196 12.00 -16.34 -3.38
C LEU A 196 11.90 -17.31 -4.55
N ILE A 197 10.94 -18.23 -4.44
CA ILE A 197 10.53 -19.16 -5.48
C ILE A 197 10.12 -18.37 -6.72
N VAL A 198 10.71 -18.75 -7.85
CA VAL A 198 10.34 -18.24 -9.16
C VAL A 198 9.39 -19.25 -9.79
N PRO A 199 8.09 -18.95 -9.92
CA PRO A 199 7.19 -19.87 -10.58
C PRO A 199 7.56 -19.96 -12.06
N LYS A 200 7.47 -21.16 -12.64
CA LYS A 200 7.57 -21.31 -14.09
C LYS A 200 6.42 -20.52 -14.72
N ALA A 201 6.75 -19.60 -15.63
CA ALA A 201 5.74 -18.80 -16.30
C ALA A 201 4.84 -19.70 -17.15
N VAL A 202 3.55 -19.76 -16.80
CA VAL A 202 2.53 -20.33 -17.66
C VAL A 202 1.89 -19.18 -18.41
N HIS A 203 2.25 -19.05 -19.69
CA HIS A 203 1.63 -18.06 -20.56
C HIS A 203 0.19 -18.48 -20.86
N ARG A 204 -0.69 -17.48 -21.05
CA ARG A 204 -2.05 -17.77 -21.52
C ARG A 204 -1.97 -18.33 -22.94
N PRO A 205 -2.70 -19.41 -23.26
CA PRO A 205 -2.70 -19.97 -24.60
C PRO A 205 -3.23 -18.93 -25.60
N ALA A 206 -2.52 -18.79 -26.72
CA ALA A 206 -2.98 -18.03 -27.87
C ALA A 206 -3.44 -19.00 -28.95
N ILE A 207 -4.53 -18.68 -29.64
CA ILE A 207 -4.95 -19.45 -30.82
C ILE A 207 -4.09 -18.98 -31.99
N THR A 208 -3.10 -19.79 -32.36
CA THR A 208 -2.16 -19.50 -33.46
C THR A 208 -2.47 -20.29 -34.73
N ASP A 209 -3.26 -21.35 -34.62
CA ASP A 209 -3.70 -22.17 -35.75
C ASP A 209 -4.86 -21.50 -36.49
N ALA A 210 -4.71 -21.31 -37.81
CA ALA A 210 -5.67 -20.59 -38.64
C ALA A 210 -7.07 -21.23 -38.63
N SER A 211 -7.16 -22.57 -38.62
CA SER A 211 -8.43 -23.30 -38.58
C SER A 211 -9.17 -23.06 -37.26
N LYS A 212 -8.43 -23.07 -36.14
CA LYS A 212 -8.97 -22.73 -34.81
C LYS A 212 -9.36 -21.25 -34.71
N VAL A 213 -8.61 -20.33 -35.32
CA VAL A 213 -9.01 -18.92 -35.42
C VAL A 213 -10.33 -18.80 -36.18
N GLY A 214 -10.49 -19.50 -37.31
CA GLY A 214 -11.75 -19.56 -38.03
C GLY A 214 -12.91 -20.09 -37.17
N GLY A 215 -12.64 -21.08 -36.30
CA GLY A 215 -13.59 -21.55 -35.30
C GLY A 215 -14.03 -20.45 -34.33
N LEU A 216 -13.08 -19.69 -33.78
CA LEU A 216 -13.35 -18.55 -32.90
C LEU A 216 -14.21 -17.48 -33.60
N LEU A 217 -13.87 -17.11 -34.83
CA LEU A 217 -14.62 -16.09 -35.58
C LEU A 217 -16.07 -16.53 -35.83
N ARG A 218 -16.30 -17.81 -36.16
CA ARG A 218 -17.67 -18.35 -36.27
C ARG A 218 -18.42 -18.35 -34.94
N SER A 219 -17.74 -18.70 -33.84
CA SER A 219 -18.35 -18.61 -32.50
C SER A 219 -18.75 -17.18 -32.13
N ILE A 220 -17.91 -16.19 -32.47
CA ILE A 220 -18.21 -14.77 -32.30
C ILE A 220 -19.44 -14.37 -33.11
N GLU A 221 -19.54 -14.84 -34.36
CA GLU A 221 -20.66 -14.53 -35.24
C GLU A 221 -21.98 -15.08 -34.70
N SER A 222 -21.97 -16.29 -34.12
CA SER A 222 -23.12 -16.94 -33.51
C SER A 222 -23.34 -16.56 -32.03
N PHE A 223 -22.58 -15.61 -31.47
CA PHE A 223 -22.67 -15.29 -30.05
C PHE A 223 -24.01 -14.63 -29.70
N ASP A 224 -24.82 -15.31 -28.90
CA ASP A 224 -26.07 -14.74 -28.39
C ASP A 224 -25.83 -13.91 -27.11
N GLY A 225 -26.11 -12.61 -27.19
CA GLY A 225 -25.86 -11.65 -26.14
C GLY A 225 -26.28 -10.23 -26.51
N HIS A 226 -25.93 -9.26 -25.67
CA HIS A 226 -26.32 -7.87 -25.93
C HIS A 226 -25.70 -7.34 -27.25
N PRO A 227 -26.45 -6.62 -28.11
CA PRO A 227 -25.96 -6.14 -29.41
C PRO A 227 -24.61 -5.42 -29.35
N THR A 228 -24.45 -4.47 -28.43
CA THR A 228 -23.17 -3.77 -28.18
C THR A 228 -21.99 -4.71 -27.91
N THR A 229 -22.22 -5.85 -27.22
CA THR A 229 -21.18 -6.84 -26.95
C THR A 229 -20.84 -7.66 -28.18
N GLN A 230 -21.86 -8.04 -28.98
CA GLN A 230 -21.67 -8.73 -30.26
C GLN A 230 -20.83 -7.86 -31.21
N ILE A 231 -21.21 -6.59 -31.40
CA ILE A 231 -20.49 -5.65 -32.26
C ILE A 231 -19.05 -5.49 -31.78
N ALA A 232 -18.81 -5.30 -30.48
CA ALA A 232 -17.45 -5.20 -29.95
C ALA A 232 -16.62 -6.47 -30.18
N LEU A 233 -17.20 -7.66 -30.03
CA LEU A 233 -16.53 -8.94 -30.32
C LEU A 233 -16.20 -9.08 -31.80
N LYS A 234 -17.11 -8.68 -32.70
CA LYS A 234 -16.89 -8.68 -34.15
C LYS A 234 -15.82 -7.68 -34.55
N LEU A 235 -15.75 -6.52 -33.90
CA LEU A 235 -14.82 -5.45 -34.24
C LEU A 235 -13.37 -5.77 -33.84
N VAL A 236 -13.13 -6.34 -32.64
CA VAL A 236 -11.79 -6.58 -32.08
C VAL A 236 -10.82 -7.29 -33.05
N PRO A 237 -11.21 -8.39 -33.73
CA PRO A 237 -10.35 -9.09 -34.68
C PRO A 237 -9.93 -8.27 -35.90
N HIS A 238 -10.59 -7.15 -36.21
CA HIS A 238 -10.22 -6.30 -37.34
C HIS A 238 -9.24 -5.20 -36.95
N VAL A 239 -9.32 -4.69 -35.72
CA VAL A 239 -8.55 -3.51 -35.28
C VAL A 239 -7.37 -3.85 -34.37
N PHE A 240 -7.32 -5.05 -33.77
CA PHE A 240 -6.22 -5.56 -32.93
C PHE A 240 -5.75 -4.64 -31.79
N VAL A 241 -6.59 -3.70 -31.37
CA VAL A 241 -6.32 -2.81 -30.25
C VAL A 241 -6.43 -3.54 -28.92
N ARG A 242 -5.89 -2.95 -27.86
CA ARG A 242 -6.09 -3.49 -26.51
C ARG A 242 -7.56 -3.39 -26.12
N PRO A 243 -8.11 -4.33 -25.34
CA PRO A 243 -9.50 -4.25 -24.87
C PRO A 243 -9.81 -2.95 -24.11
N GLY A 244 -8.80 -2.38 -23.43
CA GLY A 244 -8.92 -1.09 -22.77
C GLY A 244 -9.03 0.10 -23.73
N GLU A 245 -8.40 0.03 -24.90
CA GLU A 245 -8.50 1.05 -25.95
C GLU A 245 -9.88 0.96 -26.62
N LEU A 246 -10.30 -0.24 -27.06
CA LEU A 246 -11.60 -0.47 -27.70
C LEU A 246 -12.79 0.03 -26.86
N ARG A 247 -12.85 -0.38 -25.59
CA ARG A 247 -14.02 -0.06 -24.75
C ARG A 247 -14.15 1.44 -24.45
N HIS A 248 -13.07 2.22 -24.58
CA HIS A 248 -13.06 3.66 -24.38
C HIS A 248 -13.04 4.43 -25.71
N ALA A 249 -13.26 3.74 -26.84
CA ALA A 249 -13.36 4.37 -28.14
C ALA A 249 -14.53 5.35 -28.13
N GLU A 250 -14.28 6.56 -28.61
CA GLU A 250 -15.26 7.64 -28.70
C GLU A 250 -15.55 7.95 -30.17
N TRP A 251 -16.78 8.36 -30.49
CA TRP A 251 -17.19 8.63 -31.87
C TRP A 251 -16.30 9.65 -32.56
N THR A 252 -15.84 10.67 -31.82
CA THR A 252 -14.94 11.73 -32.30
C THR A 252 -13.55 11.25 -32.70
N GLU A 253 -13.18 10.01 -32.36
CA GLU A 253 -11.88 9.42 -32.74
C GLU A 253 -11.92 8.77 -34.13
N PHE A 254 -13.11 8.57 -34.70
CA PHE A 254 -13.33 7.93 -35.99
C PHE A 254 -13.55 8.98 -37.08
N ASP A 255 -12.59 9.05 -37.99
CA ASP A 255 -12.76 9.73 -39.27
C ASP A 255 -13.23 8.67 -40.28
N LEU A 256 -14.56 8.58 -40.45
CA LEU A 256 -15.17 7.58 -41.32
C LEU A 256 -15.00 7.92 -42.81
N ASP A 257 -14.77 9.19 -43.16
CA ASP A 257 -14.49 9.60 -44.53
C ASP A 257 -13.06 9.19 -44.93
N ALA A 258 -12.10 9.39 -44.03
CA ALA A 258 -10.72 8.95 -44.21
C ALA A 258 -10.52 7.45 -43.93
N ASN A 259 -11.53 6.75 -43.41
CA ASN A 259 -11.47 5.36 -42.96
C ASN A 259 -10.36 5.12 -41.91
N VAL A 260 -10.25 6.00 -40.91
CA VAL A 260 -9.23 5.89 -39.86
C VAL A 260 -9.84 6.10 -38.47
N TRP A 261 -9.47 5.23 -37.54
CA TRP A 261 -9.64 5.46 -36.11
C TRP A 261 -8.32 5.91 -35.49
N THR A 262 -8.29 7.09 -34.87
CA THR A 262 -7.10 7.62 -34.19
C THR A 262 -7.28 7.61 -32.69
N ILE A 263 -6.57 6.71 -31.99
CA ILE A 263 -6.57 6.66 -30.53
C ILE A 263 -5.63 7.75 -29.98
N PRO A 264 -6.11 8.66 -29.11
CA PRO A 264 -5.29 9.69 -28.48
C PRO A 264 -4.18 9.13 -27.58
N ALA A 265 -3.09 9.88 -27.43
CA ALA A 265 -1.89 9.46 -26.69
C ALA A 265 -2.19 9.11 -25.22
N GLU A 266 -3.11 9.83 -24.60
CA GLU A 266 -3.55 9.64 -23.22
C GLU A 266 -4.30 8.31 -22.99
N LYS A 267 -4.90 7.75 -24.05
CA LYS A 267 -5.57 6.44 -24.02
C LYS A 267 -4.62 5.28 -24.35
N THR A 268 -3.45 5.55 -24.95
CA THR A 268 -2.48 4.50 -25.28
C THR A 268 -1.45 4.26 -24.17
N LYS A 269 -1.08 2.99 -23.98
CA LYS A 269 -0.07 2.60 -22.98
C LYS A 269 1.29 3.27 -23.20
N MET A 270 1.64 3.56 -24.45
CA MET A 270 2.95 4.10 -24.85
C MET A 270 2.96 5.63 -24.95
N ARG A 271 1.86 6.32 -24.62
CA ARG A 271 1.73 7.79 -24.69
C ARG A 271 2.05 8.35 -26.08
N ARG A 272 1.56 7.68 -27.11
CA ARG A 272 1.67 8.10 -28.52
C ARG A 272 0.33 7.90 -29.21
N PRO A 273 -0.12 8.84 -30.07
CA PRO A 273 -1.31 8.60 -30.88
C PRO A 273 -1.14 7.33 -31.72
N HIS A 274 -2.24 6.61 -31.94
CA HIS A 274 -2.23 5.39 -32.74
C HIS A 274 -3.36 5.41 -33.76
N ALA A 275 -2.99 5.56 -35.03
CA ALA A 275 -3.92 5.51 -36.16
C ALA A 275 -4.10 4.07 -36.64
N ILE A 276 -5.35 3.68 -36.85
CA ILE A 276 -5.77 2.34 -37.26
C ILE A 276 -6.62 2.49 -38.53
N PRO A 277 -6.14 2.03 -39.69
CA PRO A 277 -6.95 1.98 -40.90
C PRO A 277 -8.16 1.06 -40.73
N LEU A 278 -9.32 1.52 -41.18
CA LEU A 278 -10.58 0.81 -41.07
C LEU A 278 -10.87 0.08 -42.39
N SER A 279 -11.01 -1.25 -42.31
CA SER A 279 -11.41 -2.06 -43.46
C SER A 279 -12.89 -1.88 -43.77
N ARG A 280 -13.34 -2.26 -44.97
CA ARG A 280 -14.77 -2.28 -45.34
C ARG A 280 -15.62 -3.01 -44.29
N GLN A 281 -15.15 -4.17 -43.82
CA GLN A 281 -15.84 -4.96 -42.78
C GLN A 281 -15.93 -4.20 -41.45
N THR A 282 -14.88 -3.47 -41.09
CA THR A 282 -14.84 -2.63 -39.88
C THR A 282 -15.90 -1.54 -39.96
N LEU A 283 -16.02 -0.88 -41.11
CA LEU A 283 -17.01 0.17 -41.35
C LEU A 283 -18.44 -0.40 -41.32
N GLU A 284 -18.68 -1.56 -41.93
CA GLU A 284 -19.97 -2.25 -41.88
C GLU A 284 -20.39 -2.61 -40.44
N ILE A 285 -19.45 -3.08 -39.62
CA ILE A 285 -19.68 -3.39 -38.21
C ILE A 285 -19.98 -2.12 -37.40
N ILE A 286 -19.28 -1.01 -37.67
CA ILE A 286 -19.53 0.28 -36.99
C ILE A 286 -20.91 0.83 -37.41
N ALA A 287 -21.25 0.72 -38.69
CA ALA A 287 -22.54 1.18 -39.23
C ALA A 287 -23.73 0.38 -38.69
N SER A 288 -23.53 -0.85 -38.19
CA SER A 288 -24.59 -1.64 -37.56
C SER A 288 -24.89 -1.20 -36.11
N ILE A 289 -24.22 -0.18 -35.59
CA ILE A 289 -24.49 0.37 -34.26
C ILE A 289 -25.74 1.25 -34.33
N GLU A 290 -26.77 0.90 -33.56
CA GLU A 290 -28.09 1.56 -33.58
C GLU A 290 -28.15 2.92 -32.85
N HIS A 291 -27.03 3.40 -32.32
CA HIS A 291 -26.94 4.68 -31.60
C HIS A 291 -25.76 5.50 -32.11
N ASP A 292 -25.72 6.76 -31.72
CA ASP A 292 -24.75 7.74 -32.18
C ASP A 292 -24.11 8.51 -31.00
N ALA A 293 -23.39 9.58 -31.35
CA ALA A 293 -22.71 10.46 -30.41
C ALA A 293 -23.66 11.23 -29.47
N ASP A 294 -24.91 11.45 -29.89
CA ASP A 294 -25.92 12.16 -29.09
C ASP A 294 -26.43 11.26 -27.96
N TYR A 295 -26.56 9.95 -28.21
CA TYR A 295 -26.90 8.97 -27.18
C TYR A 295 -25.76 8.73 -26.18
N SER A 296 -24.54 8.54 -26.68
CA SER A 296 -23.33 8.35 -25.87
C SER A 296 -22.10 8.82 -26.61
N ARG A 297 -21.19 9.48 -25.90
CA ARG A 297 -19.85 9.78 -26.46
C ARG A 297 -19.06 8.53 -26.83
N PHE A 298 -19.32 7.40 -26.18
CA PHE A 298 -18.60 6.15 -26.38
C PHE A 298 -19.25 5.32 -27.47
N LEU A 299 -18.43 4.68 -28.31
CA LEU A 299 -18.88 3.70 -29.29
C LEU A 299 -19.52 2.47 -28.62
N PHE A 300 -19.05 2.13 -27.41
CA PHE A 300 -19.53 1.00 -26.62
C PHE A 300 -19.90 1.45 -25.20
N PRO A 301 -21.10 2.00 -24.98
CA PRO A 301 -21.54 2.41 -23.65
C PRO A 301 -21.80 1.22 -22.73
N SER A 302 -21.81 1.49 -21.43
CA SER A 302 -22.21 0.54 -20.40
C SER A 302 -23.72 0.38 -20.38
N LEU A 303 -24.20 -0.86 -20.25
CA LEU A 303 -25.64 -1.18 -20.12
C LEU A 303 -26.33 -0.46 -18.95
N ARG A 304 -25.57 -0.07 -17.93
CA ARG A 304 -26.09 0.63 -16.74
C ARG A 304 -26.02 2.15 -16.84
N SER A 305 -25.25 2.70 -17.78
CA SER A 305 -25.05 4.15 -17.91
C SER A 305 -24.36 4.46 -19.23
N VAL A 306 -25.02 5.28 -20.04
CA VAL A 306 -24.50 5.80 -21.31
C VAL A 306 -23.30 6.73 -21.13
N GLN A 307 -23.10 7.26 -19.93
CA GLN A 307 -21.98 8.14 -19.57
C GLN A 307 -20.70 7.37 -19.20
N ARG A 308 -20.74 6.04 -19.25
CA ARG A 308 -19.60 5.17 -18.93
C ARG A 308 -19.36 4.17 -20.06
N PRO A 309 -18.11 3.76 -20.27
CA PRO A 309 -17.80 2.73 -21.25
C PRO A 309 -18.23 1.34 -20.77
N MET A 310 -18.48 0.43 -21.70
CA MET A 310 -18.62 -1.03 -21.50
C MET A 310 -17.57 -1.54 -20.51
N SER A 311 -17.86 -2.52 -19.63
CA SER A 311 -16.92 -3.07 -18.63
C SER A 311 -15.68 -3.78 -19.21
N GLU A 312 -14.55 -3.79 -18.49
CA GLU A 312 -13.30 -4.49 -18.92
C GLU A 312 -13.47 -6.00 -19.02
N ASN A 313 -14.44 -6.52 -18.28
CA ASN A 313 -14.69 -7.94 -18.22
C ASN A 313 -15.71 -8.41 -19.26
N THR A 314 -16.43 -7.51 -19.95
CA THR A 314 -17.53 -7.89 -20.86
C THR A 314 -17.05 -8.81 -21.98
N ILE A 315 -16.08 -8.37 -22.77
CA ILE A 315 -15.52 -9.16 -23.90
C ILE A 315 -14.90 -10.47 -23.39
N ASN A 316 -14.11 -10.40 -22.31
CA ASN A 316 -13.48 -11.59 -21.72
C ASN A 316 -14.50 -12.61 -21.18
N ALA A 317 -15.59 -12.14 -20.59
CA ALA A 317 -16.65 -13.01 -20.08
C ALA A 317 -17.42 -13.66 -21.23
N ALA A 318 -17.67 -12.94 -22.32
CA ALA A 318 -18.30 -13.48 -23.51
C ALA A 318 -17.43 -14.56 -24.18
N LEU A 319 -16.13 -14.31 -24.36
CA LEU A 319 -15.18 -15.31 -24.86
C LEU A 319 -15.17 -16.59 -24.01
N ARG A 320 -15.18 -16.45 -22.68
CA ARG A 320 -15.26 -17.60 -21.77
C ARG A 320 -16.54 -18.39 -21.90
N ARG A 321 -17.69 -17.72 -22.09
CA ARG A 321 -18.98 -18.40 -22.32
C ARG A 321 -18.97 -19.21 -23.61
N MET A 322 -18.21 -18.78 -24.62
CA MET A 322 -18.00 -19.51 -25.86
C MET A 322 -16.93 -20.61 -25.75
N GLY A 323 -16.36 -20.85 -24.55
CA GLY A 323 -15.34 -21.89 -24.33
C GLY A 323 -13.89 -21.42 -24.50
N TYR A 324 -13.64 -20.12 -24.68
CA TYR A 324 -12.30 -19.56 -24.82
C TYR A 324 -11.84 -18.91 -23.50
N ALA A 325 -11.06 -19.64 -22.69
CA ALA A 325 -10.65 -19.24 -21.32
C ALA A 325 -9.13 -19.23 -21.09
#